data_AF-A0A495A278-F1
#
_entry.id   AF-A0A495A278-F1
#
_cell.length_a   1.000
_cell.length_b   1.000
_cell.length_c   1.000
_cell.angle_alpha   90.00
_cell.angle_beta   90.00
_cell.angle_gamma   90.00
#
_symmetry.space_group_name_H-M   'P 1'
#
loop_
_entity.id
_entity.type
_entity.pdbx_description
1 polymer ?
#
loop_
_entity_poly.entity_id
_entity_poly.type
_entity_poly.pdbx_seq_one_letter_code
_entity_poly.pdbx_strand_id
1 'polypeptide(L)' 'MTVIDFQAAKKWSKIPKNLQEKLLQNVFCPKCGVTKITDYSLNDDEFGIILDGSCSKCGKEVSRLVEEA' A
#
# COMPACT_ATOMS: atom_id res chain seq x y z
N MET A 1 -18.88 0.02 -2.49
CA MET A 1 -18.52 1.19 -3.30
C MET A 1 -17.04 1.44 -3.04
N THR A 2 -16.16 1.16 -4.00
CA THR A 2 -14.71 1.29 -3.80
C THR A 2 -14.40 2.78 -3.78
N VAL A 3 -14.15 3.33 -2.60
CA VAL A 3 -13.72 4.73 -2.45
C VAL A 3 -12.30 4.79 -2.98
N ILE A 4 -12.12 5.35 -4.18
CA ILE A 4 -10.81 5.68 -4.69
C ILE A 4 -10.53 7.09 -4.20
N ASP A 5 -9.64 7.22 -3.23
CA ASP A 5 -9.10 8.52 -2.86
C ASP A 5 -8.31 9.06 -4.06
N PHE A 6 -8.85 10.12 -4.68
CA PHE A 6 -8.30 10.68 -5.89
C PHE A 6 -6.92 11.30 -5.67
N GLN A 7 -6.67 11.88 -4.49
CA GLN A 7 -5.36 12.47 -4.18
C GLN A 7 -4.32 11.38 -3.98
N ALA A 8 -4.67 10.34 -3.21
CA ALA A 8 -3.82 9.17 -3.02
C ALA A 8 -3.48 8.50 -4.36
N ALA A 9 -4.47 8.31 -5.24
CA ALA A 9 -4.27 7.75 -6.57
C ALA A 9 -3.33 8.61 -7.44
N LYS A 10 -3.49 9.95 -7.37
CA LYS A 10 -2.60 10.89 -8.07
C LYS A 10 -1.18 10.81 -7.55
N LYS A 11 -0.96 10.80 -6.23
CA LYS A 11 0.38 10.65 -5.63
C LYS A 11 1.01 9.31 -6.02
N TRP A 12 0.24 8.22 -5.90
CA TRP A 12 0.69 6.87 -6.27
C TRP A 12 1.11 6.78 -7.75
N SER A 13 0.34 7.42 -8.64
CA SER A 13 0.63 7.43 -10.09
C SER A 13 1.97 8.08 -10.48
N LYS A 14 2.54 8.93 -9.61
CA LYS A 14 3.85 9.56 -9.83
C LYS A 14 5.02 8.62 -9.53
N ILE A 15 4.77 7.56 -8.75
CA ILE A 15 5.79 6.59 -8.38
C ILE A 15 6.04 5.66 -9.58
N PRO A 16 7.29 5.45 -10.03
CA PRO A 16 7.59 4.52 -11.12
C PRO A 16 7.05 3.11 -10.84
N LYS A 17 6.51 2.42 -11.85
CA LYS A 17 5.87 1.10 -11.69
C LYS A 17 6.78 0.06 -11.01
N ASN A 18 8.06 0.04 -11.35
CA ASN A 18 9.04 -0.85 -10.71
C ASN A 18 9.22 -0.56 -9.21
N LEU A 19 9.07 0.70 -8.80
CA LEU A 19 9.10 1.08 -7.38
C LEU A 19 7.77 0.76 -6.70
N GLN A 20 6.63 0.99 -7.36
CA GLN A 20 5.32 0.54 -6.87
C GLN A 20 5.33 -0.96 -6.58
N GLU A 21 5.83 -1.79 -7.49
CA GLU A 21 5.93 -3.24 -7.30
C GLU A 21 6.79 -3.61 -6.09
N LYS A 22 7.95 -2.95 -5.91
CA LYS A 22 8.81 -3.15 -4.74
C LYS A 22 8.10 -2.77 -3.44
N LEU A 23 7.36 -1.66 -3.43
CA LEU A 23 6.59 -1.21 -2.26
C LEU A 23 5.49 -2.23 -1.90
N LEU A 24 4.76 -2.71 -2.91
CA LEU A 24 3.71 -3.71 -2.74
C LEU A 24 4.24 -5.08 -2.28
N GLN A 25 5.46 -5.46 -2.68
CA GLN A 25 6.09 -6.73 -2.27
C GLN A 25 6.77 -6.69 -0.91
N ASN A 26 6.89 -5.52 -0.29
CA ASN A 26 7.66 -5.33 0.93
C ASN A 26 6.82 -4.73 2.07
N VAL A 27 5.66 -5.33 2.37
CA VAL A 27 4.78 -4.93 3.46
C VAL A 27 5.03 -5.81 4.67
N PHE A 28 5.03 -5.24 5.88
CA PHE A 28 5.20 -6.00 7.11
C PHE A 28 3.86 -6.60 7.57
N CYS A 29 3.82 -7.92 7.68
CA CYS A 29 2.74 -8.64 8.34
C CYS A 29 3.20 -9.10 9.72
N PRO A 30 2.45 -8.81 10.80
CA PRO A 30 2.85 -9.21 12.16
C PRO A 30 2.91 -10.74 12.35
N LYS A 31 2.23 -11.52 11.49
CA LYS A 31 2.26 -12.99 11.52
C LYS A 31 3.33 -13.59 10.60
N CYS A 32 3.58 -12.99 9.44
CA CYS A 32 4.36 -13.61 8.36
C CYS A 32 5.70 -12.91 8.07
N GLY A 33 5.98 -11.78 8.73
CA GLY A 33 7.09 -10.89 8.38
C GLY A 33 6.82 -10.19 7.05
N VAL A 34 7.87 -10.03 6.24
CA VAL A 34 7.76 -9.39 4.92
C VAL A 34 6.83 -10.20 4.01
N THR A 35 5.89 -9.50 3.38
CA THR A 35 4.88 -10.06 2.48
C THR A 35 4.54 -9.12 1.34
N LYS A 36 3.86 -9.67 0.33
CA LYS A 36 3.14 -8.88 -0.66
C LYS A 36 1.76 -8.50 -0.14
N ILE A 37 1.33 -7.27 -0.39
CA ILE A 37 -0.04 -6.80 -0.16
C ILE A 37 -0.93 -7.11 -1.37
N THR A 38 -2.16 -7.53 -1.12
CA THR A 38 -3.21 -7.76 -2.12
C THR A 38 -4.48 -7.01 -1.75
N ASP A 39 -5.36 -6.81 -2.73
CA ASP A 39 -6.70 -6.23 -2.53
C ASP A 39 -6.67 -4.91 -1.76
N TYR A 40 -5.75 -4.02 -2.15
CA TYR A 40 -5.43 -2.83 -1.38
C TYR A 40 -6.19 -1.58 -1.84
N SER A 41 -6.47 -0.69 -0.89
CA SER A 41 -6.91 0.69 -1.11
C SER A 41 -5.76 1.68 -0.99
N LEU A 42 -5.95 2.86 -1.57
CA LEU A 42 -5.07 4.01 -1.43
C LEU A 42 -5.79 5.06 -0.59
N ASN A 43 -5.17 5.50 0.50
CA ASN A 43 -5.69 6.56 1.36
C ASN A 43 -4.66 7.68 1.45
N ASP A 44 -5.08 8.93 1.27
CA ASP A 44 -4.21 10.10 1.42
C ASP A 44 -3.96 10.35 2.90
N ASP A 45 -2.71 10.66 3.25
CA ASP A 45 -2.29 10.91 4.62
C ASP A 45 -1.37 12.14 4.68
N GLU A 46 -1.28 12.77 5.86
CA GLU A 46 -0.41 13.93 6.09
C GLU A 46 1.06 13.63 5.73
N PHE A 47 1.50 12.39 5.93
CA PHE A 47 2.88 11.96 5.68
C PHE A 47 3.06 11.29 4.31
N GLY A 48 2.01 11.13 3.51
CA GLY A 48 2.09 10.57 2.16
C GLY A 48 0.87 9.75 1.76
N ILE A 49 1.07 8.45 1.49
CA ILE A 49 -0.01 7.53 1.08
C ILE A 49 0.00 6.29 1.97
N ILE A 50 -1.17 5.90 2.47
CA ILE A 50 -1.35 4.62 3.14
C ILE A 50 -1.94 3.60 2.16
N LEU A 51 -1.26 2.46 2.04
CA LEU A 51 -1.71 1.26 1.33
C LEU A 51 -2.32 0.30 2.36
N ASP A 52 -3.65 0.16 2.40
CA ASP A 52 -4.34 -0.77 3.29
C ASP A 52 -4.85 -1.96 2.50
N GLY A 53 -4.58 -3.18 2.95
CA GLY A 53 -4.94 -4.38 2.21
C GLY A 53 -4.66 -5.65 2.99
N SER A 54 -4.46 -6.76 2.27
CA SER A 54 -4.33 -8.09 2.85
C SER A 54 -2.95 -8.71 2.61
N CYS A 55 -2.47 -9.45 3.60
CA CYS A 55 -1.26 -10.27 3.49
C CYS A 55 -1.50 -11.43 2.52
N SER A 56 -0.72 -11.50 1.43
CA SER A 56 -0.85 -12.57 0.43
C SER A 56 -0.63 -14.00 0.97
N LYS A 57 -0.04 -14.15 2.16
CA LYS A 57 0.26 -15.45 2.78
C LYS A 57 -0.82 -15.93 3.75
N CYS A 58 -1.43 -15.03 4.52
CA CYS A 58 -2.37 -15.41 5.58
C CYS A 58 -3.70 -14.66 5.60
N GLY A 59 -3.91 -13.73 4.65
CA GLY A 59 -5.15 -12.96 4.52
C GLY A 59 -5.40 -11.94 5.64
N LYS A 60 -4.49 -11.78 6.61
CA LYS A 60 -4.62 -10.75 7.64
C LYS A 60 -4.43 -9.36 7.05
N GLU A 61 -5.13 -8.39 7.64
CA GLU A 61 -4.97 -6.98 7.33
C GLU A 61 -3.52 -6.52 7.56
N VAL A 62 -3.02 -5.74 6.61
CA VAL A 62 -1.70 -5.13 6.64
C VAL A 62 -1.78 -3.73 6.02
N SER A 63 -0.90 -2.86 6.49
CA SER A 63 -0.82 -1.48 6.00
C SER A 63 0.63 -1.12 5.67
N ARG A 64 0.82 -0.23 4.70
CA ARG A 64 2.11 0.37 4.39
C ARG A 64 1.97 1.86 4.14
N LEU A 65 2.72 2.66 4.90
CA LEU A 65 2.97 4.06 4.58
C LEU A 65 4.01 4.16 3.46
N VAL A 66 3.74 5.04 2.50
CA VAL A 66 4.66 5.49 1.46
C VAL A 66 4.85 6.98 1.67
N GLU A 67 5.97 7.34 2.27
CA GLU A 67 6.28 8.70 2.67
C GLU A 67 6.47 9.61 1.45
N GLU A 68 5.94 10.84 1.51
CA GLU A 68 6.32 11.91 0.61
C GLU A 68 7.62 12.56 1.11
N ALA A 69 8.60 12.71 0.22
CA ALA A 69 9.88 13.35 0.50
C ALA A 69 9.80 14.89 0.38
#